data_AF-A0A8S3BC48-F1
#
_entry.id   AF-A0A8S3BC48-F1
#
_cell.length_a   1.000
_cell.length_b   1.000
_cell.length_c   1.000
_cell.angle_alpha   90.00
_cell.angle_beta   90.00
_cell.angle_gamma   90.00
#
_symmetry.space_group_name_H-M   'P 1'
#
loop_
_entity.id
_entity.type
_entity.pdbx_description
1 polymer ?
#
loop_
_entity_poly.entity_id
_entity_poly.type
_entity_poly.pdbx_seq_one_letter_code
_entity_poly.pdbx_strand_id
1 'polypeptide(L)' 'MVLSNGYTCDGGNRTLLWSQFCDGIIDCRDRFDEEGQFC' A
#
# COMPACT_ATOMS: atom_id res chain seq x y z
N MET A 1 2.43 -9.32 0.59
CA MET A 1 1.49 -10.41 0.98
C MET A 1 0.14 -9.77 1.19
N VAL A 2 -0.89 -10.19 0.46
CA VAL A 2 -2.23 -9.59 0.58
C VAL A 2 -2.95 -10.33 1.71
N LEU A 3 -3.15 -9.64 2.84
CA LEU A 3 -4.02 -10.11 3.90
C LEU A 3 -5.44 -9.69 3.53
N SER A 4 -6.46 -10.44 3.96
CA SER A 4 -7.87 -10.23 3.61
C SER A 4 -8.45 -8.83 3.95
N ASN A 5 -7.64 -7.93 4.49
CA ASN A 5 -7.97 -6.53 4.82
C ASN A 5 -6.83 -5.53 4.52
N GLY A 6 -5.77 -5.90 3.78
CA GLY A 6 -4.68 -4.97 3.53
C GLY A 6 -3.47 -5.54 2.79
N TYR A 7 -2.60 -4.63 2.35
CA TYR A 7 -1.34 -4.94 1.68
C TYR A 7 -0.17 -4.63 2.60
N THR A 8 0.76 -5.56 2.75
CA THR A 8 2.01 -5.29 3.46
C THR A 8 3.08 -4.81 2.48
N CYS A 9 3.65 -3.63 2.77
CA CYS A 9 4.75 -2.99 2.07
C CYS A 9 5.97 -3.90 1.94
N ASP A 10 6.77 -3.66 0.89
CA ASP A 10 8.05 -4.35 0.75
C ASP A 10 8.96 -4.01 1.95
N GLY A 11 9.49 -5.04 2.59
CA GLY A 11 10.20 -4.93 3.87
C GLY A 11 9.34 -5.15 5.13
N GLY A 12 8.04 -5.47 5.00
CA GLY A 12 7.25 -6.08 6.07
C GLY A 12 6.91 -5.18 7.26
N ASN A 13 7.34 -3.91 7.25
CA ASN A 13 7.24 -3.03 8.41
C ASN A 13 5.94 -2.21 8.45
N ARG A 14 5.15 -2.24 7.37
CA ARG A 14 3.90 -1.48 7.29
C ARG A 14 2.84 -2.26 6.53
N THR A 15 1.64 -2.34 7.10
CA THR A 15 0.46 -2.90 6.46
C THR A 15 -0.53 -1.78 6.20
N LEU A 16 -0.90 -1.64 4.94
CA LEU A 16 -1.83 -0.64 4.44
C LEU A 16 -3.22 -1.26 4.35
N LEU A 17 -4.22 -0.50 4.77
CA LEU A 17 -5.60 -0.83 4.50
C LEU A 17 -5.96 -0.43 3.06
N TRP A 18 -7.00 -1.04 2.51
CA TRP A 18 -7.54 -0.66 1.20
C TRP A 18 -7.93 0.82 1.09
N SER A 19 -8.33 1.43 2.21
CA SER A 19 -8.67 2.87 2.25
C SER A 19 -7.47 3.80 2.09
N GLN A 20 -6.25 3.28 2.20
CA GLN A 20 -4.98 4.00 2.05
C GLN A 20 -4.33 3.74 0.69
N PHE A 21 -4.98 2.96 -0.17
CA PHE A 21 -4.57 2.87 -1.57
C PHE A 21 -5.19 4.03 -2.33
N CYS A 22 -4.38 4.69 -3.15
CA CYS A 22 -4.81 5.80 -4.01
C CYS A 22 -5.44 6.96 -3.23
N ASP A 23 -4.96 7.20 -2.02
CA ASP A 23 -5.45 8.28 -1.15
C ASP A 23 -4.67 9.59 -1.35
N GLY A 24 -3.65 9.58 -2.20
CA GLY A 24 -2.76 10.71 -2.48
C GLY A 24 -1.62 10.84 -1.48
N ILE A 25 -1.48 9.89 -0.54
CA ILE A 25 -0.47 9.87 0.49
C ILE A 25 0.43 8.67 0.26
N ILE A 26 1.72 8.91 0.14
CA ILE A 26 2.70 7.83 0.03
C ILE A 26 2.85 7.18 1.41
N ASP A 27 2.17 6.07 1.59
CA ASP A 27 2.25 5.25 2.77
C ASP A 27 3.34 4.17 2.67
N CYS A 28 3.60 3.65 1.48
CA CYS A 28 4.66 2.68 1.25
C CYS A 28 5.95 3.37 0.79
N ARG A 29 7.12 2.90 1.24
CA ARG A 29 8.41 3.52 0.84
C ARG A 29 8.68 3.37 -0.65
N ASP A 30 8.29 2.23 -1.16
CA ASP A 30 8.26 1.83 -2.56
C ASP A 30 7.12 2.50 -3.34
N ARG A 31 6.26 3.30 -2.68
CA ARG A 31 5.13 4.03 -3.27
C ARG A 31 4.12 3.15 -3.96
N PHE A 32 4.16 1.84 -3.72
CA PHE A 32 3.32 0.87 -4.41
C PHE A 32 1.82 1.12 -4.22
N ASP A 33 1.47 1.73 -3.09
CA ASP A 33 0.11 2.18 -2.77
C ASP A 33 -0.39 3.35 -3.63
N GLU A 34 0.51 4.11 -4.25
CA GLU A 34 0.23 5.33 -5.04
C GLU A 34 0.86 5.30 -6.45
N GLU A 35 1.60 4.25 -6.81
CA GLU A 35 2.25 4.12 -8.12
C GLU A 35 1.23 3.66 -9.17
N GLY A 36 1.04 4.53 -10.18
CA GLY A 36 -0.05 4.53 -11.17
C GLY A 36 -0.07 3.40 -12.21
N GLN A 37 -0.09 2.15 -11.75
CA GLN A 37 -0.68 1.02 -12.47
C GLN A 37 -1.66 0.19 -11.62
N PHE A 38 -1.67 0.41 -10.31
CA PHE A 38 -2.54 -0.31 -9.37
C PHE A 38 -3.45 0.60 -8.53
N CYS A 39 -3.38 1.91 -8.78
CA CYS A 39 -4.60 2.73 -8.90
C CYS A 39 -5.24 2.46 -10.27
#